data_AF-A0A970KAS3-F1
#
_entry.id   AF-A0A970KAS3-F1
#
_cell.length_a   1.000
_cell.length_b   1.000
_cell.length_c   1.000
_cell.angle_alpha   90.00
_cell.angle_beta   90.00
_cell.angle_gamma   90.00
#
_symmetry.space_group_name_H-M   'P 1'
#
loop_
_entity.id
_entity.type
_entity.pdbx_description
1 polymer ?
#
loop_
_entity_poly.entity_id
_entity_poly.type
_entity_poly.pdbx_seq_one_letter_code
_entity_poly.pdbx_strand_id
1 'polypeptide(L)'
;ALNGALTIGTLDGANIEIREAVGEENFFLFGMTAAEVKNLKESGYHPYEMMRQNEDIKRIFDFIESDILNPLNPGLFTPLTDLLLYQGDKYCLIADLPDFIRVNAEAVKVYQDKQQWNRMSLANIANMGKFSSDETIKGYAKDIWGV
;
A
#
# COMPACT_ATOMS: atom_id res chain seq x y z
N ALA A 1 -5.50 11.81 -4.69
CA ALA A 1 -5.76 12.11 -6.11
C ALA A 1 -6.43 13.48 -6.34
N LEU A 2 -7.74 13.69 -6.05
CA LEU A 2 -8.45 14.94 -6.42
C LEU A 2 -7.84 16.24 -5.86
N ASN A 3 -7.27 16.19 -4.65
CA ASN A 3 -6.61 17.34 -4.01
C ASN A 3 -5.09 17.41 -4.31
N GLY A 4 -4.61 16.73 -5.36
CA GLY A 4 -3.21 16.78 -5.77
C GLY A 4 -2.24 15.87 -4.99
N ALA A 5 -2.73 15.10 -4.02
CA ALA A 5 -1.92 14.06 -3.38
C ALA A 5 -1.70 12.89 -4.37
N LEU A 6 -0.43 12.51 -4.56
CA LEU A 6 -0.02 11.29 -5.26
C LEU A 6 -0.23 10.09 -4.36
N THR A 7 -0.63 8.97 -4.95
CA THR A 7 -1.03 7.77 -4.21
C THR A 7 0.11 6.77 -4.21
N ILE A 8 0.47 6.27 -3.02
CA ILE A 8 1.21 5.03 -2.84
C ILE A 8 0.18 3.97 -2.45
N GLY A 9 0.01 2.93 -3.27
CA GLY A 9 -1.07 1.97 -3.06
C GLY A 9 -0.85 0.63 -3.75
N THR A 10 -1.57 -0.37 -3.28
CA THR A 10 -1.70 -1.70 -3.89
C THR A 10 -2.64 -1.69 -5.09
N LEU A 11 -2.58 -2.74 -5.93
CA LEU A 11 -3.48 -2.89 -7.08
C LEU A 11 -4.83 -3.50 -6.66
N ASP A 12 -5.59 -2.79 -5.83
CA ASP A 12 -6.86 -3.24 -5.26
C ASP A 12 -7.97 -2.18 -5.31
N GLY A 13 -9.22 -2.64 -5.40
CA GLY A 13 -10.41 -1.79 -5.35
C GLY A 13 -10.31 -0.55 -6.27
N ALA A 14 -10.59 0.62 -5.70
CA ALA A 14 -10.55 1.89 -6.41
C ALA A 14 -9.14 2.30 -6.88
N ASN A 15 -8.05 1.73 -6.33
CA ASN A 15 -6.70 2.06 -6.78
C ASN A 15 -6.44 1.62 -8.22
N ILE A 16 -7.07 0.52 -8.66
CA ILE A 16 -7.02 0.06 -10.06
C ILE A 16 -7.60 1.16 -10.96
N GLU A 17 -8.83 1.59 -10.67
CA GLU A 17 -9.51 2.61 -11.45
C GLU A 17 -8.80 3.97 -11.40
N ILE A 18 -8.22 4.35 -10.24
CA ILE A 18 -7.48 5.60 -10.06
C ILE A 18 -6.22 5.55 -10.90
N ARG A 19 -5.42 4.48 -10.81
CA ARG A 19 -4.19 4.31 -11.58
C ARG A 19 -4.44 4.36 -13.08
N GLU A 20 -5.49 3.70 -13.55
CA GLU A 20 -5.91 3.77 -14.95
C GLU A 20 -6.28 5.19 -15.40
N ALA A 21 -6.99 5.96 -14.55
CA ALA A 21 -7.40 7.31 -14.88
C ALA A 21 -6.24 8.31 -14.87
N VAL A 22 -5.40 8.25 -13.85
CA VAL A 22 -4.32 9.23 -13.67
C VAL A 22 -3.07 8.89 -14.48
N GLY A 23 -2.97 7.68 -15.04
CA GLY A 23 -1.79 7.18 -15.73
C GLY A 23 -0.84 6.44 -14.78
N GLU A 24 -0.25 5.35 -15.26
CA GLU A 24 0.62 4.49 -14.46
C GLU A 24 1.84 5.26 -13.92
N GLU A 25 2.34 6.22 -14.69
CA GLU A 25 3.48 7.06 -14.34
C GLU A 25 3.17 8.11 -13.26
N ASN A 26 1.90 8.30 -12.91
CA ASN A 26 1.45 9.27 -11.90
C ASN A 26 0.92 8.60 -10.61
N PHE A 27 1.22 7.30 -10.43
CA PHE A 27 0.81 6.47 -9.30
C PHE A 27 1.98 5.61 -8.81
N PHE A 28 2.20 5.54 -7.50
CA PHE A 28 3.25 4.73 -6.91
C PHE A 28 2.69 3.36 -6.50
N LEU A 29 2.76 2.40 -7.42
CA LEU A 29 2.28 1.04 -7.17
C LEU A 29 3.29 0.25 -6.32
N PHE A 30 2.79 -0.47 -5.32
CA PHE A 30 3.56 -1.47 -4.59
C PHE A 30 2.74 -2.70 -4.23
N GLY A 31 3.45 -3.74 -3.81
CA GLY A 31 2.89 -4.95 -3.24
C GLY A 31 2.37 -5.91 -4.29
N MET A 32 1.94 -7.07 -3.80
CA MET A 32 1.46 -8.17 -4.61
C MET A 32 0.06 -7.92 -5.17
N THR A 33 -0.19 -8.47 -6.35
CA THR A 33 -1.54 -8.64 -6.89
C THR A 33 -2.33 -9.67 -6.08
N ALA A 34 -3.66 -9.63 -6.18
CA ALA A 34 -4.53 -10.62 -5.53
C ALA A 34 -4.20 -12.08 -5.95
N ALA A 35 -3.75 -12.28 -7.19
CA ALA A 35 -3.33 -13.60 -7.68
C ALA A 35 -2.01 -14.06 -7.03
N GLU A 36 -1.04 -13.16 -6.88
CA GLU A 36 0.24 -13.44 -6.21
C GLU A 36 0.03 -13.72 -4.72
N VAL A 37 -0.83 -12.95 -4.03
CA VAL A 37 -1.19 -13.21 -2.62
C VAL A 37 -1.80 -14.61 -2.47
N LYS A 38 -2.71 -14.99 -3.37
CA LYS A 38 -3.32 -16.32 -3.36
C LYS A 38 -2.26 -17.41 -3.55
N ASN A 39 -1.41 -17.28 -4.57
CA ASN A 39 -0.37 -18.25 -4.88
C ASN A 39 0.65 -18.38 -3.73
N LEU A 40 1.04 -17.27 -3.11
CA LEU A 40 1.95 -17.26 -1.97
C LEU A 40 1.37 -18.05 -0.80
N LYS A 41 0.09 -17.84 -0.47
CA LYS A 41 -0.59 -18.57 0.60
C LYS A 41 -0.72 -20.05 0.30
N GLU A 42 -1.09 -20.41 -0.92
CA GLU A 42 -1.21 -21.80 -1.38
C GLU A 42 0.15 -22.54 -1.38
N SER A 43 1.25 -21.80 -1.55
CA SER A 43 2.62 -22.35 -1.56
C SER A 43 3.22 -22.57 -0.16
N GLY A 44 2.47 -22.28 0.91
CA GLY A 44 2.95 -22.39 2.28
C GLY A 44 3.72 -21.16 2.73
N TYR A 45 3.05 -20.00 2.76
CA TYR A 45 3.62 -18.75 3.26
C TYR A 45 4.12 -18.88 4.71
N HIS A 46 5.41 -18.61 4.92
CA HIS A 46 6.07 -18.61 6.22
C HIS A 46 6.65 -17.22 6.53
N PRO A 47 5.90 -16.34 7.23
CA PRO A 47 6.29 -14.95 7.46
C PRO A 47 7.62 -14.81 8.23
N TYR A 48 7.84 -15.68 9.22
CA TYR A 48 9.09 -15.72 10.00
C TYR A 48 10.33 -15.95 9.11
N GLU A 49 10.29 -16.92 8.19
CA GLU A 49 11.43 -17.17 7.30
C GLU A 49 11.65 -16.03 6.31
N MET A 50 10.57 -15.42 5.79
CA MET A 50 10.70 -14.25 4.92
C MET A 50 11.31 -13.04 5.64
N MET A 51 10.88 -12.76 6.87
CA MET A 51 11.49 -11.73 7.71
C MET A 51 12.98 -12.03 7.94
N ARG A 52 13.31 -13.27 8.31
CA ARG A 52 14.68 -13.69 8.63
C ARG A 52 15.65 -13.58 7.45
N GLN A 53 15.17 -13.80 6.22
CA GLN A 53 15.98 -13.74 5.00
C GLN A 53 16.25 -12.29 4.53
N ASN A 54 15.50 -11.30 5.03
CA ASN A 54 15.69 -9.90 4.68
C ASN A 54 16.29 -9.13 5.87
N GLU A 55 17.55 -8.71 5.76
CA GLU A 55 18.27 -8.05 6.85
C GLU A 55 17.61 -6.75 7.32
N ASP A 56 17.02 -5.98 6.40
CA ASP A 56 16.39 -4.71 6.76
C ASP A 56 15.07 -4.93 7.50
N ILE A 57 14.27 -5.91 7.08
CA ILE A 57 13.04 -6.28 7.80
C ILE A 57 13.40 -6.86 9.16
N LYS A 58 14.41 -7.74 9.23
CA LYS A 58 14.88 -8.28 10.51
C LYS A 58 15.26 -7.16 11.48
N ARG A 59 15.99 -6.13 11.03
CA ARG A 59 16.34 -4.97 11.88
C ARG A 59 15.12 -4.22 12.39
N ILE A 60 14.06 -4.10 11.59
CA ILE A 60 12.80 -3.46 12.01
C ILE A 60 12.15 -4.28 13.14
N PHE A 61 12.06 -5.60 13.00
CA PHE A 61 11.51 -6.46 14.05
C PHE A 61 12.38 -6.47 15.31
N ASP A 62 13.70 -6.61 15.17
CA ASP A 62 14.66 -6.53 16.29
C ASP A 62 14.51 -5.19 17.04
N PHE A 63 14.29 -4.09 16.32
CA PHE A 63 14.06 -2.77 16.92
C PHE A 63 12.73 -2.69 17.67
N ILE A 64 11.64 -3.19 17.09
CA ILE A 64 10.31 -3.21 17.74
C ILE A 64 10.34 -4.07 19.01
N GLU A 65 11.06 -5.20 18.99
CA GLU A 65 11.18 -6.13 20.12
C GLU A 65 12.21 -5.70 21.18
N SER A 66 13.04 -4.69 20.89
CA SER A 66 14.09 -4.21 21.81
C SER A 66 13.58 -3.39 23.01
N ASP A 67 12.27 -3.21 23.14
CA ASP A 67 11.60 -2.35 24.15
C ASP A 67 11.98 -0.85 24.11
N ILE A 68 12.85 -0.42 23.20
CA ILE A 68 13.33 0.96 23.12
C ILE A 68 12.21 1.98 22.83
N LEU A 69 11.15 1.55 22.16
CA LEU A 69 9.97 2.36 21.87
C LEU A 69 9.12 2.64 23.12
N ASN A 70 9.17 1.76 24.13
CA ASN A 70 8.52 1.99 25.40
C ASN A 70 9.23 1.24 26.55
N PRO A 71 10.33 1.82 27.09
CA PRO A 71 11.11 1.16 28.14
C PRO A 71 10.35 0.96 29.46
N LEU A 72 9.23 1.66 29.66
CA LEU A 72 8.39 1.56 30.86
C LEU A 72 7.42 0.38 30.81
N ASN A 73 7.23 -0.23 29.64
CA ASN A 73 6.37 -1.40 29.46
C ASN A 73 7.03 -2.42 28.52
N PRO A 74 8.03 -3.17 29.01
CA PRO A 74 8.69 -4.22 28.23
C PRO A 74 7.71 -5.27 27.71
N GLY A 75 7.88 -5.69 26.46
CA GLY A 75 7.03 -6.66 25.78
C GLY A 75 5.69 -6.10 25.28
N LEU A 76 5.45 -4.78 25.35
CA LEU A 76 4.21 -4.16 24.87
C LEU A 76 3.89 -4.51 23.40
N PHE A 77 4.91 -4.64 22.56
CA PHE A 77 4.75 -4.92 21.13
C PHE A 77 4.84 -6.40 20.77
N THR A 78 5.16 -7.29 21.72
CA THR A 78 5.23 -8.74 21.46
C THR A 78 3.95 -9.31 20.85
N PRO A 79 2.73 -8.94 21.29
CA PRO A 79 1.51 -9.44 20.64
C PRO A 79 1.40 -9.05 19.16
N LEU A 80 1.96 -7.91 18.76
CA LEU A 80 1.99 -7.47 17.37
C LEU A 80 3.00 -8.28 16.56
N THR A 81 4.23 -8.47 17.06
CA THR A 81 5.24 -9.25 16.32
C THR A 81 4.85 -10.72 16.25
N ASP A 82 4.25 -11.27 17.30
CA ASP A 82 3.72 -12.64 17.30
C ASP A 82 2.61 -12.85 16.27
N LEU A 83 1.68 -11.88 16.16
CA LEU A 83 0.61 -11.89 15.17
C LEU A 83 1.16 -11.97 13.75
N LEU A 84 2.23 -11.23 13.47
CA LEU A 84 2.83 -11.17 12.13
C LEU A 84 3.73 -12.40 11.87
N LEU A 85 4.55 -12.81 12.81
CA LEU A 85 5.56 -13.85 12.57
C LEU A 85 5.01 -15.27 12.72
N TYR A 86 4.14 -15.50 13.70
CA TYR A 86 3.75 -16.84 14.12
C TYR A 86 2.26 -17.15 13.88
N GLN A 87 1.41 -16.13 13.75
CA GLN A 87 -0.03 -16.31 13.46
C GLN A 87 -0.36 -16.17 11.96
N GLY A 88 0.67 -16.27 11.11
CA GLY A 88 0.53 -16.47 9.67
C GLY A 88 0.32 -15.22 8.84
N ASP A 89 0.46 -14.02 9.42
CA ASP A 89 0.35 -12.73 8.73
C ASP A 89 -0.76 -12.71 7.66
N LYS A 90 -2.01 -12.71 8.14
CA LYS A 90 -3.21 -12.87 7.31
C LYS A 90 -3.24 -11.93 6.10
N TYR A 91 -2.65 -10.75 6.21
CA TYR A 91 -2.66 -9.71 5.19
C TYR A 91 -1.35 -9.61 4.40
N CYS A 92 -0.42 -10.54 4.59
CA CYS A 92 0.87 -10.59 3.87
C CYS A 92 1.68 -9.30 4.00
N LEU A 93 1.57 -8.61 5.14
CA LEU A 93 2.28 -7.37 5.43
C LEU A 93 3.80 -7.53 5.35
N ILE A 94 4.35 -8.64 5.86
CA ILE A 94 5.79 -8.92 5.80
C ILE A 94 6.23 -9.14 4.35
N ALA A 95 5.38 -9.76 3.53
CA ALA A 95 5.70 -10.02 2.14
C ALA A 95 5.70 -8.74 1.28
N ASP A 96 4.79 -7.80 1.54
CA ASP A 96 4.72 -6.52 0.81
C ASP A 96 5.70 -5.46 1.33
N LEU A 97 6.18 -5.58 2.57
CA LEU A 97 7.03 -4.57 3.22
C LEU A 97 8.30 -4.17 2.44
N PRO A 98 9.09 -5.10 1.82
CA PRO A 98 10.25 -4.70 1.03
C PRO A 98 9.88 -3.77 -0.13
N ASP A 99 8.77 -4.07 -0.82
CA ASP A 99 8.33 -3.30 -1.97
C ASP A 99 7.71 -1.96 -1.55
N PHE A 100 7.00 -1.95 -0.42
CA PHE A 100 6.54 -0.71 0.22
C PHE A 100 7.72 0.22 0.57
N ILE A 101 8.81 -0.30 1.13
CA ILE A 101 10.01 0.50 1.43
C ILE A 101 10.63 1.04 0.13
N ARG A 102 10.76 0.20 -0.90
CA ARG A 102 11.28 0.60 -2.22
C ARG A 102 10.47 1.76 -2.80
N VAL A 103 9.15 1.64 -2.84
CA VAL A 103 8.28 2.65 -3.45
C VAL A 103 8.26 3.95 -2.65
N ASN A 104 8.36 3.88 -1.31
CA ASN A 104 8.47 5.09 -0.49
C ASN A 104 9.77 5.84 -0.77
N ALA A 105 10.89 5.13 -0.93
CA ALA A 105 12.16 5.74 -1.31
C ALA A 105 12.08 6.40 -2.70
N GLU A 106 11.40 5.76 -3.66
CA GLU A 106 11.12 6.32 -4.98
C GLU A 106 10.28 7.61 -4.89
N ALA A 107 9.18 7.58 -4.13
CA ALA A 107 8.32 8.74 -3.93
C ALA A 107 9.07 9.91 -3.29
N VAL A 108 9.90 9.65 -2.28
CA VAL A 108 10.76 10.66 -1.64
C VAL A 108 11.75 11.25 -2.64
N LYS A 109 12.35 10.42 -3.51
CA LYS A 109 13.27 10.89 -4.56
C LYS A 109 12.55 11.78 -5.57
N VAL A 110 11.38 11.37 -6.07
CA VAL A 110 10.58 12.17 -7.01
C VAL A 110 10.11 13.47 -6.36
N TYR A 111 9.80 13.46 -5.05
CA TYR A 111 9.41 14.67 -4.31
C TYR A 111 10.48 15.76 -4.27
N GLN A 112 11.76 15.40 -4.48
CA GLN A 112 12.86 16.36 -4.60
C GLN A 112 12.81 17.13 -5.92
N ASP A 113 12.30 16.52 -7.00
CA ASP A 113 11.99 17.21 -8.25
C ASP A 113 10.58 17.81 -8.19
N LYS A 114 10.51 19.09 -7.82
CA LYS A 114 9.24 19.81 -7.68
C LYS A 114 8.49 19.94 -9.01
N GLN A 115 9.17 20.03 -10.15
CA GLN A 115 8.47 20.12 -11.43
C GLN A 115 7.82 18.80 -11.79
N GLN A 116 8.56 17.70 -11.65
CA GLN A 116 8.02 16.37 -11.87
C GLN A 116 6.85 16.07 -10.94
N TRP A 117 7.02 16.30 -9.62
CA TRP A 117 5.96 16.07 -8.64
C TRP A 117 4.69 16.86 -8.94
N ASN A 118 4.83 18.16 -9.24
CA ASN A 118 3.68 19.01 -9.54
C ASN A 118 2.98 18.61 -10.84
N ARG A 119 3.73 18.13 -11.85
CA ARG A 119 3.14 17.60 -13.09
C ARG A 119 2.30 16.36 -12.81
N MET A 120 2.83 15.41 -12.03
CA MET A 120 2.10 14.20 -11.64
C MET A 120 0.85 14.56 -10.81
N SER A 121 0.98 15.53 -9.90
CA SER A 121 -0.09 16.02 -9.04
C SER A 121 -1.22 16.65 -9.86
N LEU A 122 -0.87 17.49 -10.84
CA LEU A 122 -1.83 18.11 -11.75
C LEU A 122 -2.53 17.06 -12.63
N ALA A 123 -1.80 16.05 -13.12
CA ALA A 123 -2.39 14.94 -13.86
C ALA A 123 -3.39 14.15 -13.01
N ASN A 124 -3.11 13.95 -11.72
CA ASN A 124 -4.06 13.37 -10.78
C ASN A 124 -5.31 14.26 -10.67
N ILE A 125 -5.18 15.56 -10.41
CA ILE A 125 -6.33 16.47 -10.27
C ILE A 125 -7.20 16.46 -11.55
N ALA A 126 -6.57 16.56 -12.72
CA ALA A 126 -7.26 16.68 -14.00
C ALA A 126 -8.06 15.43 -14.39
N ASN A 127 -7.65 14.23 -13.93
CA ASN A 127 -8.25 12.97 -14.35
C ASN A 127 -9.21 12.35 -13.31
N MET A 128 -9.52 13.05 -12.22
CA MET A 128 -10.39 12.51 -11.16
C MET A 128 -11.90 12.73 -11.37
N GLY A 129 -12.31 13.30 -12.51
CA GLY A 129 -13.73 13.62 -12.77
C GLY A 129 -14.68 12.43 -12.68
N LYS A 130 -14.25 11.23 -13.13
CA LYS A 130 -15.09 10.01 -13.10
C LYS A 130 -15.44 9.53 -11.69
N PHE A 131 -14.73 10.01 -10.67
CA PHE A 131 -14.95 9.65 -9.26
C PHE A 131 -15.88 10.62 -8.53
N SER A 132 -16.52 11.54 -9.25
CA SER A 132 -17.59 12.37 -8.68
C SER A 132 -18.75 11.48 -8.26
N SER A 133 -19.34 11.75 -7.09
CA SER A 133 -20.57 11.07 -6.65
C SER A 133 -21.71 11.28 -7.63
N ASP A 134 -21.72 12.38 -8.38
CA ASP A 134 -22.73 12.65 -9.40
C ASP A 134 -22.72 11.60 -10.51
N GLU A 135 -21.54 11.07 -10.89
CA GLU A 135 -21.44 9.98 -11.88
C GLU A 135 -22.01 8.67 -11.31
N THR A 136 -21.73 8.38 -10.04
CA THR A 136 -22.33 7.23 -9.35
C THR A 136 -23.85 7.35 -9.28
N ILE A 137 -24.38 8.52 -8.90
CA ILE A 137 -25.82 8.75 -8.81
C ILE A 137 -26.49 8.63 -10.19
N LYS A 138 -25.88 9.17 -11.25
CA LYS A 138 -26.38 9.00 -12.62
C LYS A 138 -26.42 7.53 -13.04
N GLY A 139 -25.38 6.76 -12.70
CA GLY A 139 -25.35 5.31 -12.96
C GLY A 139 -26.48 4.57 -12.24
N TYR A 140 -26.67 4.82 -10.95
CA TYR A 140 -27.78 4.23 -10.18
C TYR A 140 -29.15 4.64 -10.72
N ALA A 141 -29.34 5.93 -11.03
CA ALA A 141 -30.59 6.46 -11.57
C ALA A 141 -30.98 5.73 -12.88
N LYS A 142 -30.02 5.61 -13.79
CA LYS A 142 -30.22 4.97 -15.10
C LYS A 142 -30.37 3.45 -15.01
N ASP A 143 -29.48 2.77 -14.30
CA ASP A 143 -29.30 1.32 -14.42
C ASP A 143 -30.08 0.53 -13.36
N ILE A 144 -30.50 1.16 -12.25
CA ILE A 144 -31.16 0.49 -11.13
C ILE A 144 -32.51 1.14 -10.79
N TRP A 145 -32.55 2.45 -10.58
CA TRP A 145 -33.75 3.14 -10.11
C TRP A 145 -34.76 3.44 -11.22
N GLY A 146 -34.30 3.56 -12.46
CA GLY A 146 -35.13 3.86 -13.62
C GLY A 146 -35.73 5.27 -13.60
N VAL A 147 -34.98 6.26 -13.08
CA VAL A 147 -35.39 7.67 -12.97
C VAL A 147 -34.45 8.60 -13.72
#